data_AF-A0A286M987-F1
#
_entry.id   AF-A0A286M987-F1
#
_cell.length_a   1.000
_cell.length_b   1.000
_cell.length_c   1.000
_cell.angle_alpha   90.00
_cell.angle_beta   90.00
_cell.angle_gamma   90.00
#
_symmetry.space_group_name_H-M   'P 1'
#
loop_
_entity.id
_entity.type
_entity.pdbx_description
1 polymer ?
#
loop_
_entity_poly.entity_id
_entity_poly.type
_entity_poly.pdbx_seq_one_letter_code
_entity_poly.pdbx_strand_id
1 'polypeptide(L)'
;RSISGSKEVNLLGACAGGLTIAALQGHLQAKRQLRKVGCATYLVSLMDAQVESPAMLFADEQTLESAKRRSYQSGVLDGGDMARVFAWMRPNDLIWNYVVNNYL
;
A
#
# COMPACT_ATOMS: atom_id res chain seq x y z
N ARG A 1 -2.88 16.16 19.37
CA ARG A 1 -2.66 16.76 20.71
C ARG A 1 -3.73 16.38 21.72
N SER A 2 -5.03 16.39 21.37
CA SER A 2 -6.10 15.98 22.30
C SER A 2 -5.92 14.54 22.85
N ILE A 3 -5.36 13.63 22.05
CA ILE A 3 -5.12 12.24 22.47
C ILE A 3 -3.78 12.10 23.20
N SER A 4 -2.66 12.38 22.52
CA SER A 4 -1.33 12.10 23.06
C SER A 4 -0.69 13.23 23.87
N GLY A 5 -1.19 14.46 23.80
CA GLY A 5 -0.55 15.65 24.38
C GLY A 5 0.79 16.07 23.70
N SER A 6 1.47 15.16 23.01
CA SER A 6 2.81 15.37 22.46
C SER A 6 2.88 16.43 21.36
N LYS A 7 4.02 17.12 21.28
CA LYS A 7 4.33 18.08 20.21
C LYS A 7 4.63 17.37 18.89
N GLU A 8 5.21 16.17 18.98
CA GLU A 8 5.64 15.34 17.88
C GLU A 8 5.13 13.92 18.06
N VAL A 9 4.98 13.19 16.96
CA VAL A 9 4.59 11.77 16.96
C VAL A 9 5.52 10.96 16.07
N ASN A 10 5.69 9.68 16.41
CA ASN A 10 6.40 8.73 15.58
C ASN A 10 5.41 7.99 14.69
N LEU A 11 5.76 7.83 13.43
CA LEU A 11 4.95 7.14 12.43
C LEU A 11 5.55 5.77 12.13
N LEU A 12 4.70 4.76 12.00
CA LEU A 12 5.06 3.45 11.51
C LEU A 12 4.09 3.08 10.39
N GLY A 13 4.62 2.78 9.22
CA GLY A 13 3.85 2.38 8.05
C GLY A 13 4.32 1.03 7.54
N ALA A 14 3.36 0.15 7.22
CA ALA A 14 3.63 -1.15 6.62
C ALA A 14 2.93 -1.28 5.26
N CYS A 15 3.61 -1.85 4.27
CA CYS A 15 3.08 -2.00 2.89
C CYS A 15 2.55 -0.65 2.33
N ALA A 16 1.28 -0.61 1.89
CA ALA A 16 0.63 0.61 1.40
C ALA A 16 0.51 1.72 2.47
N GLY A 17 0.52 1.34 3.75
CA GLY A 17 0.59 2.30 4.85
C GLY A 17 1.89 3.12 4.84
N GLY A 18 3.00 2.53 4.38
CA GLY A 18 4.27 3.25 4.19
C GLY A 18 4.16 4.35 3.13
N LEU A 19 3.58 4.03 1.97
CA LEU A 19 3.30 5.02 0.92
C LEU A 19 2.42 6.17 1.42
N THR A 20 1.42 5.84 2.22
CA THR A 20 0.48 6.81 2.77
C THR A 20 1.17 7.77 3.74
N ILE A 21 2.02 7.27 4.65
CA ILE A 21 2.75 8.15 5.57
C ILE A 21 3.82 8.99 4.84
N ALA A 22 4.38 8.49 3.74
CA ALA A 22 5.31 9.27 2.91
C ALA A 22 4.59 10.44 2.22
N ALA A 23 3.43 10.17 1.61
CA ALA A 23 2.59 11.21 1.02
C ALA A 23 2.15 12.25 2.07
N LEU A 24 1.78 11.80 3.28
CA LEU A 24 1.46 12.68 4.40
C LEU A 24 2.65 13.56 4.79
N GLN A 25 3.87 13.02 4.86
CA GLN A 25 5.06 13.80 5.16
C GLN A 25 5.35 14.85 4.09
N GLY A 26 5.19 14.51 2.81
CA GLY A 26 5.29 15.48 1.70
C GLY A 26 4.28 16.62 1.83
N HIS A 27 3.02 16.29 2.17
CA HIS A 27 1.98 17.29 2.42
C HIS A 27 2.28 18.17 3.65
N LEU A 28 2.75 17.57 4.74
CA LEU A 28 3.16 18.31 5.94
C LEU A 28 4.36 19.22 5.66
N GLN A 29 5.30 18.80 4.81
CA GLN A 29 6.43 19.62 4.39
C GLN A 29 5.96 20.83 3.58
N ALA A 30 5.06 20.63 2.61
CA ALA A 30 4.46 21.72 1.84
C ALA A 30 3.76 22.75 2.74
N LYS A 31 3.14 22.28 3.84
CA LYS A 31 2.50 23.13 4.85
C LYS A 31 3.44 23.67 5.93
N ARG A 32 4.76 23.39 5.86
CA ARG A 32 5.78 23.74 6.88
C ARG A 32 5.45 23.20 8.27
N GLN A 33 4.85 22.02 8.33
CA GLN A 33 4.42 21.31 9.54
C GLN A 33 5.13 19.98 9.74
N LEU A 34 6.17 19.66 8.95
CA LEU A 34 6.89 18.39 9.03
C LEU A 34 7.47 18.12 10.43
N ARG A 35 7.83 19.18 11.18
CA ARG A 35 8.25 19.12 12.59
C ARG A 35 7.27 18.42 13.55
N LYS A 36 6.05 18.11 13.12
CA LYS A 36 5.09 17.31 13.91
C LYS A 36 5.42 15.81 13.90
N VAL A 37 6.28 15.37 12.98
CA VAL A 37 6.74 14.00 12.86
C VAL A 37 8.16 13.94 13.44
N GLY A 38 8.33 13.18 14.52
CA GLY A 38 9.64 13.00 15.16
C GLY A 38 10.48 11.94 14.44
N CYS A 39 9.87 10.81 14.13
CA CYS A 39 10.48 9.70 13.41
C CYS A 39 9.43 9.02 12.50
N ALA A 40 9.88 8.44 11.38
CA ALA A 40 9.06 7.60 10.52
C ALA A 40 9.78 6.28 10.22
N THR A 41 9.13 5.16 10.51
CA THR A 41 9.62 3.81 10.22
C THR A 41 8.77 3.17 9.13
N TYR A 42 9.42 2.66 8.09
CA TYR A 42 8.79 2.00 6.95
C TYR A 42 9.13 0.51 6.97
N LEU A 43 8.10 -0.33 7.04
CA LEU A 43 8.23 -1.78 7.05
C LEU A 43 7.68 -2.35 5.73
N VAL A 44 8.50 -3.10 4.98
CA VAL A 44 8.07 -3.78 3.75
C VAL A 44 7.22 -2.88 2.82
N SER A 45 7.63 -1.63 2.70
CA SER A 45 6.91 -0.59 1.96
C SER A 45 7.70 -0.24 0.71
N LEU A 46 7.09 -0.37 -0.45
CA LEU A 46 7.68 0.04 -1.72
C LEU A 46 7.67 1.57 -1.80
N MET A 47 8.85 2.18 -1.75
CA MET A 47 9.02 3.63 -1.84
C MET A 47 9.47 4.09 -3.24
N ASP A 48 10.09 3.18 -3.99
CA ASP A 48 10.44 3.38 -5.39
C ASP A 48 9.56 2.48 -6.26
N ALA A 49 8.87 3.09 -7.22
CA ALA A 49 7.99 2.41 -8.16
C ALA A 49 8.74 1.89 -9.40
N GLN A 50 10.03 2.22 -9.56
CA GLN A 50 10.89 1.71 -10.63
C GLN A 50 11.33 0.25 -10.43
N VAL A 51 10.86 -0.41 -9.37
CA VAL A 51 11.18 -1.82 -9.12
C VAL A 51 10.38 -2.70 -10.09
N GLU A 52 11.09 -3.42 -10.95
CA GLU A 52 10.54 -4.51 -11.76
C GLU A 52 10.03 -5.64 -10.84
N SER A 53 8.78 -5.51 -10.40
CA SER A 53 8.06 -6.55 -9.68
C SER A 53 7.28 -7.41 -10.67
N PRO A 54 7.17 -8.74 -10.46
CA PRO A 54 6.26 -9.59 -11.23
C PRO A 54 4.81 -9.07 -11.26
N ALA A 55 4.41 -8.29 -10.25
CA ALA A 55 3.11 -7.60 -10.23
C ALA A 55 2.93 -6.60 -11.38
N MET A 56 4.01 -5.99 -11.88
CA MET A 56 3.99 -5.07 -13.01
C MET A 56 3.62 -5.75 -14.33
N LEU A 57 3.75 -7.09 -14.42
CA LEU A 57 3.28 -7.86 -15.59
C LEU A 57 1.74 -7.85 -15.72
N PHE A 58 1.02 -7.59 -14.63
CA PHE A 58 -0.44 -7.45 -14.64
C PHE A 58 -0.91 -6.01 -14.82
N ALA A 59 0.02 -5.04 -14.79
CA ALA A 59 -0.25 -3.61 -14.89
C ALA A 59 -0.04 -3.11 -16.33
N ASP A 60 -0.68 -3.76 -17.31
CA ASP A 60 -0.74 -3.25 -18.69
C ASP A 60 -1.71 -2.06 -18.79
N GLU A 61 -1.40 -1.09 -19.65
CA GLU A 61 -2.19 0.14 -19.81
C GLU A 61 -3.65 -0.15 -20.17
N GLN A 62 -3.92 -1.18 -20.98
CA GLN A 62 -5.29 -1.56 -21.34
C GLN A 62 -6.07 -2.10 -20.14
N THR A 63 -5.40 -2.90 -19.31
CA THR A 63 -5.99 -3.45 -18.09
C THR A 63 -6.28 -2.34 -17.09
N LEU A 64 -5.35 -1.39 -16.95
CA LEU A 64 -5.51 -0.22 -16.08
C LEU A 64 -6.68 0.67 -16.52
N GLU A 65 -6.80 0.98 -17.81
CA GLU A 65 -7.91 1.79 -18.33
C GLU A 65 -9.27 1.11 -18.16
N SER A 66 -9.34 -0.21 -18.37
CA SER A 66 -10.55 -0.98 -18.12
C SER A 66 -10.96 -0.98 -16.64
N ALA A 67 -9.97 -1.12 -15.74
CA ALA A 67 -10.18 -1.07 -14.29
C ALA A 67 -10.65 0.32 -13.84
N LYS A 68 -10.05 1.41 -14.37
CA LYS A 68 -10.50 2.79 -14.11
C LYS A 68 -11.94 2.98 -14.55
N ARG A 69 -12.30 2.59 -15.79
CA ARG A 69 -13.68 2.72 -16.30
C ARG A 69 -14.69 1.97 -15.42
N ARG A 70 -14.35 0.75 -15.01
CA ARG A 70 -15.19 -0.06 -14.11
C ARG A 70 -15.32 0.59 -12.73
N SER A 71 -14.24 1.13 -12.17
CA SER A 71 -14.27 1.88 -10.91
C SER A 71 -15.13 3.14 -11.01
N TYR A 72 -15.07 3.88 -12.12
CA TYR A 72 -15.90 5.08 -12.35
C TYR A 72 -17.39 4.76 -12.46
N GLN A 73 -17.75 3.62 -13.06
CA GLN A 73 -19.15 3.20 -13.20
C GLN A 73 -19.72 2.63 -11.89
N SER A 74 -18.91 1.88 -11.13
CA SER A 74 -19.30 1.24 -9.86
C SER A 74 -19.28 2.21 -8.67
N GLY A 75 -18.41 3.22 -8.69
CA GLY A 75 -18.17 4.14 -7.57
C GLY A 75 -17.41 3.53 -6.39
N VAL A 76 -17.36 2.20 -6.28
CA VAL A 76 -16.66 1.44 -5.24
C VAL A 76 -15.85 0.31 -5.89
N LEU A 77 -14.62 0.10 -5.41
CA LEU A 77 -13.81 -1.09 -5.69
C LEU A 77 -14.14 -2.15 -4.65
N ASP A 78 -14.62 -3.32 -5.09
CA ASP A 78 -14.95 -4.40 -4.18
C ASP A 78 -13.70 -4.94 -3.47
N GLY A 79 -13.81 -5.13 -2.16
CA GLY A 79 -12.71 -5.62 -1.33
C GLY A 79 -12.29 -7.04 -1.72
N GLY A 80 -13.22 -7.86 -2.21
CA GLY A 80 -12.94 -9.21 -2.72
C GLY A 80 -12.06 -9.19 -3.97
N ASP A 81 -12.32 -8.28 -4.89
CA ASP A 81 -11.50 -8.12 -6.10
C ASP A 81 -10.09 -7.58 -5.76
N MET A 82 -9.98 -6.66 -4.79
CA MET A 82 -8.67 -6.23 -4.27
C MET A 82 -7.90 -7.37 -3.60
N ALA A 83 -8.55 -8.15 -2.74
CA ALA A 83 -7.91 -9.29 -2.07
C ALA A 83 -7.38 -10.33 -3.06
N ARG A 84 -8.12 -10.60 -4.15
CA ARG A 84 -7.68 -11.48 -5.23
C ARG A 84 -6.42 -10.95 -5.91
N VAL A 85 -6.39 -9.67 -6.29
CA VAL A 85 -5.21 -9.06 -6.92
C VAL A 85 -3.98 -9.13 -5.98
N PHE A 86 -4.15 -8.85 -4.69
CA PHE A 86 -3.07 -8.99 -3.70
C PHE A 86 -2.57 -10.43 -3.53
N ALA A 87 -3.48 -11.42 -3.54
CA ALA A 87 -3.12 -12.83 -3.47
C ALA A 87 -2.29 -13.28 -4.69
N TRP A 88 -2.63 -12.79 -5.88
CA TRP A 88 -1.91 -13.10 -7.12
C TRP A 88 -0.55 -12.41 -7.24
N MET A 89 -0.28 -11.35 -6.45
CA MET A 89 1.03 -10.69 -6.42
C MET A 89 2.08 -11.42 -5.56
N ARG A 90 1.68 -12.37 -4.70
CA ARG A 90 2.59 -13.23 -3.91
C ARG A 90 2.11 -14.69 -3.84
N PRO A 91 2.04 -15.40 -4.97
CA PRO A 91 1.50 -16.76 -5.00
C PRO A 91 2.33 -17.77 -4.17
N ASN A 92 3.66 -17.59 -4.08
CA ASN A 92 4.52 -18.49 -3.31
C ASN A 92 4.33 -18.37 -1.78
N ASP A 93 4.13 -17.17 -1.24
CA ASP A 93 4.00 -16.98 0.22
C ASP A 93 2.58 -17.29 0.74
N LEU A 94 1.54 -17.03 -0.08
CA LEU A 94 0.14 -17.05 0.37
C LEU A 94 -0.67 -18.26 -0.14
N ILE A 95 -0.22 -18.97 -1.17
CA ILE A 95 -0.92 -20.15 -1.71
C ILE A 95 -0.08 -21.41 -1.44
N TRP A 96 1.20 -21.41 -1.80
CA TRP A 96 2.03 -22.63 -1.73
C TRP A 96 2.35 -23.08 -0.29
N ASN A 97 2.63 -22.15 0.64
CA ASN A 97 2.80 -22.51 2.07
C ASN A 97 1.51 -23.06 2.70
N TYR A 98 0.33 -22.66 2.22
CA TYR A 98 -0.95 -23.16 2.74
C TYR A 98 -1.26 -24.57 2.22
N VAL A 99 -0.88 -24.87 0.97
CA VAL A 99 -0.98 -26.21 0.38
C VAL A 99 0.02 -27.18 1.02
N VAL A 100 1.25 -26.76 1.31
CA VAL A 100 2.25 -27.63 1.96
C VAL A 100 1.92 -27.92 3.43
N ASN A 101 1.40 -26.95 4.21
CA ASN A 101 1.08 -27.16 5.64
C ASN A 101 -0.27 -27.84 5.93
N ASN A 102 -1.20 -27.92 4.97
CA ASN A 102 -2.50 -28.58 5.18
C ASN A 102 -2.67 -29.91 4.43
N TYR A 103 -1.73 -30.28 3.55
CA TYR A 103 -1.83 -31.50 2.74
C TYR A 103 -0.67 -32.50 2.94
N LEU A 104 0.36 -32.16 3.74
CA LEU A 104 1.35 -33.11 4.25
C LEU A 104 1.15 -33.35 5.76
#